data_AF-A0AAW1SKH2-F1
#
_entry.id   AF-A0AAW1SKH2-F1
#
_cell.length_a   1.000
_cell.length_b   1.000
_cell.length_c   1.000
_cell.angle_alpha   90.00
_cell.angle_beta   90.00
_cell.angle_gamma   90.00
#
_symmetry.space_group_name_H-M   'P 1'
#
loop_
_entity.id
_entity.type
_entity.pdbx_description
1 polymer ?
#
loop_
_entity_poly.entity_id
_entity_poly.type
_entity_poly.pdbx_seq_one_letter_code
_entity_poly.pdbx_strand_id
1 'polypeptide(L)'
;MPKYAEMERQQLLSALRSIPQQDSSTDDLEVLAAGLADCARAAVEACQAGLHRCQRLTGGLELEPFASTADDCLAQHIRLLQDVVRGVRSRCLADSISSGSTGAGAAAEALGRANDAAAALPLLNTAGTLGAKVNEFSTALQQAIASLQPSLDAAAAEETSSLDATTLRLRHDQGSLVEELTSLVARAGQPKATPLPAAAKAATAFHQAVHSLVYDMLMQKVRDELGQVSGSRAWTSIAADGAANLPAFNAYPQPHATAVGEYLMALPQMLEGLGGDDAAAPSAAFGGSEGAQGSEWLDMVAEGAAELYVVQLSQLQSLSAQGSAQLAADLEYFCNVVSALGVSIPPALATWQIATGWSQAEFPAAAESARSEGVDSATLDHIAAVRSIKSSSGTSI
;
A
#
# COMPACT_ATOMS: atom_id res chain seq x y z
N MET A 1 -8.60 -24.48 -34.54
CA MET A 1 -10.06 -24.33 -34.76
C MET A 1 -10.52 -23.05 -34.06
N PRO A 2 -10.58 -21.87 -34.72
CA PRO A 2 -10.76 -20.57 -34.05
C PRO A 2 -12.13 -20.36 -33.35
N LYS A 3 -13.07 -21.30 -33.48
CA LYS A 3 -14.39 -21.21 -32.85
C LYS A 3 -14.38 -21.56 -31.37
N TYR A 4 -13.44 -22.39 -30.89
CA TYR A 4 -13.43 -22.81 -29.48
C TYR A 4 -13.08 -21.65 -28.55
N ALA A 5 -11.97 -20.96 -28.83
CA ALA A 5 -11.52 -19.83 -28.03
C ALA A 5 -12.58 -18.71 -27.96
N GLU A 6 -13.25 -18.41 -29.07
CA GLU A 6 -14.33 -17.41 -29.10
C GLU A 6 -15.56 -17.84 -28.28
N MET A 7 -15.95 -19.12 -28.35
CA MET A 7 -17.06 -19.64 -27.52
C MET A 7 -16.70 -19.65 -26.03
N GLU A 8 -15.48 -20.07 -25.68
CA GLU A 8 -15.02 -20.08 -24.29
C GLU A 8 -14.87 -18.65 -23.76
N ARG A 9 -14.43 -17.69 -24.60
CA ARG A 9 -14.43 -16.25 -24.27
C ARG A 9 -15.84 -15.76 -23.93
N GLN A 10 -16.82 -16.05 -24.78
CA GLN A 10 -18.21 -15.63 -24.53
C GLN A 10 -18.77 -16.27 -23.26
N GLN A 11 -18.45 -17.54 -23.01
CA GLN A 11 -18.86 -18.25 -21.81
C GLN A 11 -18.20 -17.67 -20.55
N LEU A 12 -16.88 -17.40 -20.56
CA LEU A 12 -16.16 -16.77 -19.46
C LEU A 12 -16.69 -15.36 -19.17
N LEU A 13 -16.91 -14.55 -20.20
CA LEU A 13 -17.49 -13.21 -20.03
C LEU A 13 -18.91 -13.27 -19.46
N SER A 14 -19.72 -14.26 -19.87
CA SER A 14 -21.05 -14.45 -19.30
C SER A 14 -21.00 -14.86 -17.83
N ALA A 15 -20.06 -15.73 -17.45
CA ALA A 15 -19.84 -16.15 -16.07
C ALA A 15 -19.37 -14.98 -15.21
N LEU A 16 -18.40 -14.19 -15.70
CA LEU A 16 -17.90 -13.01 -14.99
C LEU A 16 -18.95 -11.91 -14.83
N ARG A 17 -19.89 -11.77 -15.78
CA ARG A 17 -21.03 -10.84 -15.67
C ARG A 17 -22.11 -11.31 -14.71
N SER A 18 -22.20 -12.62 -14.46
CA SER A 18 -23.18 -13.17 -13.50
C SER A 18 -22.74 -13.00 -12.05
N ILE A 19 -21.46 -12.67 -11.81
CA ILE A 19 -20.94 -12.34 -10.48
C ILE A 19 -21.55 -11.00 -10.05
N PRO A 20 -22.13 -10.90 -8.84
CA PRO A 20 -22.73 -9.67 -8.35
C PRO A 20 -21.69 -8.54 -8.33
N GLN A 21 -22.01 -7.42 -8.97
CA GLN A 21 -21.14 -6.24 -8.95
C GLN A 21 -21.26 -5.57 -7.57
N GLN A 22 -20.11 -5.27 -6.96
CA GLN A 22 -20.07 -4.48 -5.74
C GLN A 22 -20.15 -3.00 -6.10
N ASP A 23 -21.05 -2.27 -5.44
CA ASP A 23 -21.18 -0.84 -5.61
C ASP A 23 -20.24 -0.11 -4.65
N SER A 24 -19.53 0.90 -5.15
CA SER A 24 -18.66 1.76 -4.34
C SER A 24 -19.42 2.64 -3.33
N SER A 25 -20.75 2.54 -3.29
CA SER A 25 -21.63 3.29 -2.38
C SER A 25 -21.88 2.59 -1.05
N THR A 26 -21.43 1.36 -0.85
CA THR A 26 -21.52 0.68 0.45
C THR A 26 -20.68 1.44 1.47
N ASP A 27 -21.28 1.79 2.61
CA ASP A 27 -20.60 2.50 3.71
C ASP A 27 -19.79 1.54 4.58
N ASP A 28 -20.22 0.27 4.68
CA ASP A 28 -19.53 -0.76 5.45
C ASP A 28 -18.34 -1.35 4.67
N LEU A 29 -17.14 -0.89 4.99
CA LEU A 29 -15.90 -1.29 4.32
C LEU A 29 -15.57 -2.78 4.51
N GLU A 30 -15.95 -3.37 5.65
CA GLU A 30 -15.81 -4.81 5.92
C GLU A 30 -16.70 -5.66 5.00
N VAL A 31 -17.97 -5.24 4.81
CA VAL A 31 -18.92 -5.91 3.91
C VAL A 31 -18.45 -5.79 2.47
N LEU A 32 -17.96 -4.63 2.09
CA LEU A 32 -17.37 -4.41 0.77
C LEU A 32 -16.14 -5.30 0.57
N ALA A 33 -15.25 -5.41 1.55
CA ALA A 33 -14.09 -6.27 1.48
C ALA A 33 -14.49 -7.74 1.29
N ALA A 34 -15.42 -8.26 2.09
CA ALA A 34 -15.95 -9.61 1.93
C ALA A 34 -16.56 -9.82 0.53
N GLY A 35 -17.35 -8.86 0.05
CA GLY A 35 -17.94 -8.89 -1.29
C GLY A 35 -16.90 -8.90 -2.41
N LEU A 36 -15.84 -8.09 -2.30
CA LEU A 36 -14.72 -8.06 -3.26
C LEU A 36 -13.94 -9.38 -3.25
N ALA A 37 -13.69 -9.98 -2.09
CA ALA A 37 -13.07 -11.29 -1.97
C ALA A 37 -13.90 -12.38 -2.64
N ASP A 38 -15.22 -12.39 -2.43
CA ASP A 38 -16.12 -13.35 -3.09
C ASP A 38 -16.15 -13.18 -4.60
N CYS A 39 -16.16 -11.93 -5.10
CA CYS A 39 -16.09 -11.65 -6.53
C CYS A 39 -14.77 -12.13 -7.15
N ALA A 40 -13.65 -11.80 -6.50
CA ALA A 40 -12.32 -12.23 -6.89
C ALA A 40 -12.20 -13.76 -6.95
N ARG A 41 -12.69 -14.44 -5.91
CA ARG A 41 -12.68 -15.90 -5.80
C ARG A 41 -13.54 -16.53 -6.91
N ALA A 42 -14.77 -16.07 -7.09
CA ALA A 42 -15.66 -16.57 -8.13
C ALA A 42 -15.10 -16.38 -9.55
N ALA A 43 -14.39 -15.27 -9.80
CA ALA A 43 -13.73 -15.02 -11.09
C ALA A 43 -12.61 -16.03 -11.38
N VAL A 44 -11.75 -16.31 -10.39
CA VAL A 44 -10.68 -17.31 -10.55
C VAL A 44 -11.25 -18.73 -10.68
N GLU A 45 -12.26 -19.08 -9.89
CA GLU A 45 -12.96 -20.38 -10.00
C GLU A 45 -13.60 -20.56 -11.38
N ALA A 46 -14.18 -19.51 -11.97
CA ALA A 46 -14.72 -19.55 -13.33
C ALA A 46 -13.64 -19.82 -14.39
N CYS A 47 -12.46 -19.20 -14.25
CA CYS A 47 -11.30 -19.45 -15.10
C CYS A 47 -10.75 -20.88 -14.93
N GLN A 48 -10.64 -21.39 -13.70
CA GLN A 48 -10.24 -22.77 -13.42
C GLN A 48 -11.23 -23.78 -14.01
N ALA A 49 -12.53 -23.53 -13.91
CA ALA A 49 -13.55 -24.35 -14.55
C ALA A 49 -13.43 -24.33 -16.09
N GLY A 50 -13.05 -23.19 -16.68
CA GLY A 50 -12.74 -23.07 -18.10
C GLY A 50 -11.53 -23.89 -18.52
N LEU A 51 -10.48 -23.92 -17.70
CA LEU A 51 -9.31 -24.75 -17.94
C LEU A 51 -9.67 -26.24 -17.96
N HIS A 52 -10.48 -26.70 -16.99
CA HIS A 52 -10.97 -28.08 -16.98
C HIS A 52 -11.83 -28.42 -18.20
N ARG A 53 -12.70 -27.49 -18.66
CA ARG A 53 -13.47 -27.68 -19.90
C ARG A 53 -12.55 -27.78 -21.12
N CYS A 54 -11.54 -26.94 -21.21
CA CYS A 54 -10.55 -26.97 -22.28
C CYS A 54 -9.83 -28.31 -22.34
N GLN A 55 -9.31 -28.78 -21.22
CA GLN A 55 -8.68 -30.10 -21.14
C GLN A 55 -9.63 -31.23 -21.54
N ARG A 56 -10.89 -31.20 -21.11
CA ARG A 56 -11.88 -32.25 -21.43
C ARG A 56 -12.31 -32.28 -22.89
N LEU A 57 -12.47 -31.12 -23.54
CA LEU A 57 -13.05 -31.01 -24.88
C LEU A 57 -12.00 -31.02 -25.99
N THR A 58 -10.85 -30.39 -25.76
CA THR A 58 -9.79 -30.27 -26.76
C THR A 58 -8.59 -31.16 -26.44
N GLY A 59 -8.54 -31.74 -25.24
CA GLY A 59 -7.38 -32.47 -24.77
C GLY A 59 -6.14 -31.60 -24.58
N GLY A 60 -6.35 -30.29 -24.43
CA GLY A 60 -5.30 -29.29 -24.21
C GLY A 60 -4.70 -28.67 -25.48
N LEU A 61 -5.15 -29.07 -26.68
CA LEU A 61 -4.62 -28.55 -27.95
C LEU A 61 -4.88 -27.05 -28.17
N GLU A 62 -5.89 -26.49 -27.51
CA GLU A 62 -6.27 -25.08 -27.61
C GLU A 62 -5.94 -24.32 -26.31
N LEU A 63 -4.92 -24.78 -25.54
CA LEU A 63 -4.49 -24.12 -24.30
C LEU A 63 -3.86 -22.75 -24.53
N GLU A 64 -3.19 -22.51 -25.66
CA GLU A 64 -2.62 -21.19 -25.99
C GLU A 64 -3.68 -20.09 -26.13
N PRO A 65 -4.68 -20.23 -27.03
CA PRO A 65 -5.70 -19.21 -27.18
C PRO A 65 -6.61 -19.12 -25.95
N PHE A 66 -6.78 -20.22 -25.20
CA PHE A 66 -7.46 -20.19 -23.91
C PHE A 66 -6.69 -19.34 -22.87
N ALA A 67 -5.38 -19.53 -22.74
CA ALA A 67 -4.53 -18.79 -21.81
C ALA A 67 -4.62 -17.28 -22.06
N SER A 68 -4.48 -16.84 -23.31
CA SER A 68 -4.62 -15.43 -23.68
C SER A 68 -6.02 -14.88 -23.37
N THR A 69 -7.06 -15.66 -23.67
CA THR A 69 -8.45 -15.25 -23.41
C THR A 69 -8.73 -15.13 -21.90
N ALA A 70 -8.25 -16.10 -21.11
CA ALA A 70 -8.39 -16.10 -19.67
C ALA A 70 -7.60 -14.95 -19.03
N ASP A 71 -6.40 -14.65 -19.52
CA ASP A 71 -5.57 -13.53 -19.07
C ASP A 71 -6.30 -12.19 -19.27
N ASP A 72 -6.84 -11.94 -20.46
CA ASP A 72 -7.59 -10.71 -20.76
C ASP A 72 -8.86 -10.58 -19.92
N CYS A 73 -9.64 -11.65 -19.78
CA CYS A 73 -10.91 -11.63 -19.03
C CYS A 73 -10.66 -11.41 -17.53
N LEU A 74 -9.68 -12.11 -16.97
CA LEU A 74 -9.32 -11.98 -15.56
C LEU A 74 -8.71 -10.60 -15.27
N ALA A 75 -7.82 -10.10 -16.13
CA ALA A 75 -7.26 -8.76 -16.02
C ALA A 75 -8.35 -7.67 -16.09
N GLN A 76 -9.33 -7.83 -16.98
CA GLN A 76 -10.46 -6.90 -17.07
C GLN A 76 -11.30 -6.90 -15.78
N HIS A 77 -11.59 -8.08 -15.22
CA HIS A 77 -12.35 -8.18 -13.97
C HIS A 77 -11.60 -7.55 -12.79
N ILE A 78 -10.30 -7.80 -12.66
CA ILE A 78 -9.48 -7.21 -11.59
C ILE A 78 -9.44 -5.68 -11.69
N ARG A 79 -9.41 -5.12 -12.90
CA ARG A 79 -9.49 -3.66 -13.11
C ARG A 79 -10.81 -3.07 -12.62
N LEU A 80 -11.93 -3.78 -12.82
CA LEU A 80 -13.23 -3.34 -12.29
C LEU A 80 -13.23 -3.31 -10.76
N LEU A 81 -12.68 -4.33 -10.10
CA LEU A 81 -12.50 -4.33 -8.63
C LEU A 81 -11.60 -3.17 -8.18
N GLN A 82 -10.55 -2.87 -8.95
CA GLN A 82 -9.66 -1.74 -8.68
C GLN A 82 -10.37 -0.38 -8.81
N ASP A 83 -11.31 -0.24 -9.75
CA ASP A 83 -12.11 0.97 -9.90
C ASP A 83 -13.05 1.17 -8.69
N VAL A 84 -13.63 0.09 -8.15
CA VAL A 84 -14.44 0.14 -6.91
C VAL A 84 -13.59 0.64 -5.73
N VAL A 85 -12.39 0.08 -5.53
CA VAL A 85 -11.47 0.53 -4.47
C VAL A 85 -11.04 1.99 -4.65
N ARG A 86 -10.81 2.43 -5.89
CA ARG A 86 -10.52 3.84 -6.19
C ARG A 86 -11.70 4.76 -5.88
N GLY A 87 -12.94 4.31 -6.12
CA GLY A 87 -14.16 5.03 -5.75
C GLY A 87 -14.36 5.16 -4.24
N VAL A 88 -14.02 4.11 -3.48
CA VAL A 88 -14.02 4.17 -2.01
C VAL A 88 -12.97 5.16 -1.51
N ARG A 89 -11.75 5.10 -2.07
CA ARG A 89 -10.67 6.03 -1.72
C ARG A 89 -11.07 7.49 -1.88
N SER A 90 -11.72 7.84 -3.00
CA SER A 90 -12.13 9.23 -3.21
C SER A 90 -13.21 9.68 -2.23
N ARG A 91 -14.07 8.77 -1.75
CA ARG A 91 -15.08 9.07 -0.72
C ARG A 91 -14.45 9.26 0.66
N CYS A 92 -13.67 8.28 1.12
CA CYS A 92 -13.02 8.34 2.43
C CYS A 92 -12.12 9.58 2.58
N LEU A 93 -11.43 9.97 1.51
CA LEU A 93 -10.59 11.17 1.50
C LEU A 93 -11.35 12.49 1.24
N ALA A 94 -12.56 12.44 0.64
CA ALA A 94 -13.38 13.64 0.44
C ALA A 94 -14.10 14.06 1.73
N ASP A 95 -14.54 13.09 2.55
CA ASP A 95 -15.18 13.36 3.85
C ASP A 95 -14.24 14.07 4.83
N SER A 96 -12.92 13.96 4.61
CA SER A 96 -11.87 14.70 5.33
C SER A 96 -11.94 16.21 5.10
N ILE A 97 -12.28 16.64 3.88
CA ILE A 97 -12.29 18.06 3.49
C ILE A 97 -13.58 18.75 4.00
N SER A 98 -14.68 18.01 4.08
CA SER A 98 -15.98 18.55 4.53
C SER A 98 -16.13 18.60 6.05
N SER A 99 -15.42 17.77 6.80
CA SER A 99 -15.56 17.62 8.26
C SER A 99 -14.69 18.59 9.07
N GLY A 100 -14.58 19.86 8.64
CA GLY A 100 -13.88 20.92 9.36
C GLY A 100 -14.60 21.37 10.65
N SER A 101 -15.02 20.45 11.51
CA SER A 101 -15.67 20.76 12.79
C SER A 101 -14.60 21.03 13.87
N THR A 102 -14.52 22.28 14.31
CA THR A 102 -13.62 22.70 15.39
C THR A 102 -14.29 22.45 16.75
N GLY A 103 -13.90 21.41 17.48
CA GLY A 103 -14.35 21.18 18.86
C GLY A 103 -14.19 19.74 19.37
N ALA A 104 -14.62 19.49 20.62
CA ALA A 104 -14.49 18.22 21.36
C ALA A 104 -15.09 16.96 20.70
N GLY A 105 -15.79 17.11 19.57
CA GLY A 105 -16.17 16.00 18.68
C GLY A 105 -15.01 15.43 17.86
N ALA A 106 -13.91 16.18 17.69
CA ALA A 106 -12.76 15.80 16.88
C ALA A 106 -12.03 14.55 17.40
N ALA A 107 -11.93 14.36 18.72
CA ALA A 107 -11.29 13.17 19.29
C ALA A 107 -12.15 11.90 19.10
N ALA A 108 -13.47 12.01 19.24
CA ALA A 108 -14.41 10.91 18.99
C ALA A 108 -14.54 10.59 17.49
N GLU A 109 -14.55 11.60 16.62
CA GLU A 109 -14.47 11.43 15.17
C GLU A 109 -13.11 10.87 14.72
N ALA A 110 -12.00 11.26 15.36
CA ALA A 110 -10.69 10.72 15.04
C ALA A 110 -10.54 9.25 15.47
N LEU A 111 -11.19 8.85 16.56
CA LEU A 111 -11.29 7.44 16.95
C LEU A 111 -12.21 6.66 16.00
N GLY A 112 -13.32 7.28 15.55
CA GLY A 112 -14.18 6.75 14.49
C GLY A 112 -13.45 6.55 13.16
N ARG A 113 -12.66 7.53 12.72
CA ARG A 113 -11.84 7.46 11.49
C ARG A 113 -10.69 6.46 11.59
N ALA A 114 -10.09 6.32 12.77
CA ALA A 114 -9.12 5.26 13.02
C ALA A 114 -9.78 3.87 12.99
N ASN A 115 -11.03 3.78 13.43
CA ASN A 115 -11.85 2.58 13.28
C ASN A 115 -12.22 2.32 11.80
N ASP A 116 -12.42 3.37 10.99
CA ASP A 116 -12.60 3.23 9.53
C ASP A 116 -11.32 2.72 8.85
N ALA A 117 -10.14 3.15 9.31
CA ALA A 117 -8.86 2.61 8.84
C ALA A 117 -8.69 1.14 9.23
N ALA A 118 -9.13 0.75 10.43
CA ALA A 118 -9.20 -0.66 10.85
C ALA A 118 -10.18 -1.47 9.99
N ALA A 119 -11.33 -0.89 9.63
CA ALA A 119 -12.30 -1.51 8.71
C ALA A 119 -11.77 -1.67 7.27
N ALA A 120 -10.69 -0.98 6.91
CA ALA A 120 -10.02 -1.12 5.62
C ALA A 120 -8.99 -2.26 5.59
N LEU A 121 -8.53 -2.74 6.76
CA LEU A 121 -7.53 -3.79 6.87
C LEU A 121 -7.94 -5.11 6.20
N PRO A 122 -9.21 -5.57 6.28
CA PRO A 122 -9.65 -6.75 5.54
C PRO A 122 -9.41 -6.65 4.02
N LEU A 123 -9.43 -5.44 3.43
CA LEU A 123 -9.13 -5.25 2.01
C LEU A 123 -7.71 -5.70 1.66
N LEU A 124 -6.72 -5.50 2.53
CA LEU A 124 -5.34 -5.97 2.30
C LEU A 124 -5.30 -7.49 2.21
N ASN A 125 -6.01 -8.19 3.09
CA ASN A 125 -6.13 -9.64 3.02
C ASN A 125 -6.83 -10.08 1.71
N THR A 126 -7.87 -9.36 1.28
CA THR A 126 -8.53 -9.67 -0.01
C THR A 126 -7.59 -9.49 -1.20
N ALA A 127 -6.72 -8.47 -1.19
CA ALA A 127 -5.73 -8.27 -2.24
C ALA A 127 -4.65 -9.35 -2.23
N GLY A 128 -4.20 -9.78 -1.05
CA GLY A 128 -3.27 -10.90 -0.89
C GLY A 128 -3.86 -12.22 -1.40
N THR A 129 -5.09 -12.54 -0.99
CA THR A 129 -5.78 -13.77 -1.40
C THR A 129 -6.05 -13.80 -2.90
N LEU A 130 -6.46 -12.68 -3.52
CA LEU A 130 -6.59 -12.57 -4.98
C LEU A 130 -5.25 -12.83 -5.68
N GLY A 131 -4.16 -12.22 -5.21
CA GLY A 131 -2.83 -12.46 -5.76
C GLY A 131 -2.41 -13.93 -5.69
N ALA A 132 -2.63 -14.56 -4.54
CA ALA A 132 -2.37 -15.99 -4.34
C ALA A 132 -3.20 -16.87 -5.29
N LYS A 133 -4.48 -16.56 -5.47
CA LYS A 133 -5.39 -17.30 -6.36
C LYS A 133 -5.04 -17.15 -7.83
N VAL A 134 -4.62 -15.96 -8.27
CA VAL A 134 -4.10 -15.75 -9.64
C VAL A 134 -2.83 -16.59 -9.85
N ASN A 135 -1.94 -16.65 -8.87
CA ASN A 135 -0.72 -17.46 -8.95
C ASN A 135 -1.02 -18.97 -8.94
N GLU A 136 -1.99 -19.42 -8.15
CA GLU A 136 -2.49 -20.81 -8.13
C GLU A 136 -3.02 -21.20 -9.51
N PHE A 137 -3.85 -20.36 -10.13
CA PHE A 137 -4.34 -20.58 -11.49
C PHE A 137 -3.22 -20.57 -12.53
N SER A 138 -2.26 -19.65 -12.42
CA SER A 138 -1.07 -19.62 -13.27
C SER A 138 -0.27 -20.92 -13.18
N THR A 139 -0.07 -21.45 -11.98
CA THR A 139 0.62 -22.73 -11.74
C THR A 139 -0.16 -23.90 -12.33
N ALA A 140 -1.49 -23.92 -12.16
CA ALA A 140 -2.34 -24.94 -12.77
C ALA A 140 -2.28 -24.93 -14.30
N LEU A 141 -2.21 -23.74 -14.90
CA LEU A 141 -2.07 -23.57 -16.35
C LEU A 141 -0.69 -24.04 -16.84
N GLN A 142 0.39 -23.74 -16.11
CA GLN A 142 1.73 -24.26 -16.41
C GLN A 142 1.77 -25.80 -16.34
N GLN A 143 1.15 -26.40 -15.31
CA GLN A 143 1.05 -27.86 -15.19
C GLN A 143 0.25 -28.47 -16.34
N ALA A 144 -0.86 -27.85 -16.72
CA ALA A 144 -1.67 -28.26 -17.87
C ALA A 144 -0.86 -28.23 -19.16
N ILE A 145 -0.07 -27.18 -19.37
CA ILE A 145 0.82 -27.05 -20.53
C ILE A 145 1.91 -28.14 -20.51
N ALA A 146 2.58 -28.34 -19.38
CA ALA A 146 3.62 -29.36 -19.25
C ALA A 146 3.08 -30.78 -19.49
N SER A 147 1.81 -31.04 -19.16
CA SER A 147 1.17 -32.33 -19.42
C SER A 147 0.99 -32.68 -20.90
N LEU A 148 1.16 -31.70 -21.82
CA LEU A 148 1.15 -31.94 -23.26
C LEU A 148 2.45 -32.54 -23.79
N GLN A 149 3.57 -32.37 -23.09
CA GLN A 149 4.88 -32.89 -23.51
C GLN A 149 4.86 -34.39 -23.88
N PRO A 150 4.35 -35.31 -23.04
CA PRO A 150 4.29 -36.74 -23.40
C PRO A 150 3.41 -37.02 -24.63
N SER A 151 2.35 -36.24 -24.85
CA SER A 151 1.48 -36.39 -26.02
C SER A 151 2.16 -35.91 -27.31
N LEU A 152 3.02 -34.89 -27.22
CA LEU A 152 3.88 -34.43 -28.33
C LEU A 152 4.95 -35.46 -28.66
N ASP A 153 5.63 -36.00 -27.64
CA ASP A 153 6.66 -37.04 -27.81
C ASP A 153 6.07 -38.32 -28.43
N ALA A 154 4.87 -38.73 -28.00
CA ALA A 154 4.15 -39.88 -28.56
C ALA A 154 3.60 -39.63 -29.98
N ALA A 155 3.27 -38.38 -30.33
CA ALA A 155 2.89 -38.03 -31.69
C ALA A 155 4.09 -38.12 -32.65
N ALA A 156 5.29 -37.78 -32.17
CA ALA A 156 6.54 -37.87 -32.93
C ALA A 156 7.09 -39.30 -33.06
N ALA A 157 6.93 -40.16 -32.04
CA ALA A 157 7.27 -41.57 -32.14
C ALA A 157 6.31 -42.29 -33.10
N GLU A 158 6.77 -43.13 -34.04
CA GLU A 158 5.91 -43.78 -35.04
C GLU A 158 5.05 -44.94 -34.49
N GLU A 159 5.28 -45.38 -33.24
CA GLU A 159 4.61 -46.55 -32.66
C GLU A 159 3.10 -46.31 -32.40
N THR A 160 2.26 -47.31 -32.67
CA THR A 160 0.79 -47.21 -32.75
C THR A 160 0.04 -47.92 -31.61
N SER A 161 0.70 -48.27 -30.51
CA SER A 161 0.02 -48.95 -29.39
C SER A 161 -0.85 -47.95 -28.60
N SER A 162 -2.18 -48.09 -28.77
CA SER A 162 -3.26 -47.34 -28.11
C SER A 162 -3.01 -45.83 -27.99
N LEU A 163 -3.08 -45.13 -29.12
CA LEU A 163 -2.97 -43.67 -29.15
C LEU A 163 -4.25 -43.02 -28.61
N ASP A 164 -4.09 -42.05 -27.70
CA ASP A 164 -5.18 -41.22 -27.21
C ASP A 164 -5.73 -40.31 -28.34
N ALA A 165 -6.98 -39.86 -28.20
CA ALA A 165 -7.65 -39.01 -29.17
C ALA A 165 -6.87 -37.70 -29.46
N THR A 166 -6.10 -37.23 -28.48
CA THR A 166 -5.20 -36.07 -28.61
C THR A 166 -4.01 -36.35 -29.52
N THR A 167 -3.33 -37.48 -29.33
CA THR A 167 -2.18 -37.91 -30.13
C THR A 167 -2.57 -38.18 -31.59
N LEU A 168 -3.77 -38.75 -31.81
CA LEU A 168 -4.31 -38.95 -33.16
C LEU A 168 -4.58 -37.62 -33.89
N ARG A 169 -5.07 -36.61 -33.17
CA ARG A 169 -5.28 -35.26 -33.72
C ARG A 169 -3.97 -34.57 -34.05
N LEU A 170 -2.96 -34.70 -33.20
CA LEU A 170 -1.62 -34.14 -33.43
C LEU A 170 -0.94 -34.76 -34.65
N ARG A 171 -1.06 -36.08 -34.85
CA ARG A 171 -0.50 -36.77 -36.03
C ARG A 171 -1.22 -36.44 -37.34
N HIS A 172 -2.53 -36.14 -37.27
CA HIS A 172 -3.31 -35.77 -38.44
C HIS A 172 -3.04 -34.32 -38.87
N ASP A 173 -2.60 -33.46 -37.96
CA ASP A 173 -2.32 -32.05 -38.27
C ASP A 173 -0.97 -31.89 -38.97
N GLN A 174 -0.88 -30.99 -39.95
CA GLN A 174 0.25 -30.89 -40.91
C GLN A 174 1.52 -30.25 -40.30
N GLY A 175 1.86 -30.55 -39.04
CA GLY A 175 3.08 -30.12 -38.35
C GLY A 175 3.03 -28.73 -37.70
N SER A 176 2.22 -27.78 -38.18
CA SER A 176 2.23 -26.40 -37.63
C SER A 176 1.75 -26.32 -36.18
N LEU A 177 0.70 -27.07 -35.82
CA LEU A 177 0.17 -27.10 -34.46
C LEU A 177 1.12 -27.82 -33.49
N VAL A 178 1.91 -28.78 -34.01
CA VAL A 178 2.96 -29.46 -33.24
C VAL A 178 4.11 -28.50 -32.94
N GLU A 179 4.55 -27.70 -33.91
CA GLU A 179 5.58 -26.66 -33.71
C GLU A 179 5.11 -25.58 -32.72
N GLU A 180 3.86 -25.12 -32.84
CA GLU A 180 3.25 -24.11 -31.96
C GLU A 180 3.20 -24.62 -30.51
N LEU A 181 2.65 -25.82 -30.28
CA LEU A 181 2.59 -26.41 -28.95
C LEU A 181 3.97 -26.74 -28.38
N THR A 182 4.92 -27.21 -29.19
CA THR A 182 6.30 -27.46 -28.75
C THR A 182 6.97 -26.16 -28.31
N SER A 183 6.76 -25.06 -29.05
CA SER A 183 7.27 -23.74 -28.68
C SER A 183 6.63 -23.23 -27.39
N LEU A 184 5.35 -23.50 -27.18
CA LEU A 184 4.62 -23.11 -25.99
C LEU A 184 5.08 -23.89 -24.75
N VAL A 185 5.30 -25.21 -24.86
CA VAL A 185 5.82 -26.04 -23.77
C VAL A 185 7.24 -25.61 -23.41
N ALA A 186 8.09 -25.36 -24.41
CA ALA A 186 9.44 -24.83 -24.19
C ALA A 186 9.43 -23.46 -23.48
N ARG A 187 8.46 -22.60 -23.83
CA ARG A 187 8.25 -21.29 -23.18
C ARG A 187 7.78 -21.47 -21.73
N ALA A 188 6.79 -22.34 -21.49
CA ALA A 188 6.26 -22.59 -20.16
C ALA A 188 7.26 -23.28 -19.21
N GLY A 189 8.22 -24.03 -19.76
CA GLY A 189 9.31 -24.63 -18.98
C GLY A 189 10.36 -23.65 -18.46
N GLN A 190 10.32 -22.37 -18.86
CA GLN A 190 11.25 -21.37 -18.34
C GLN A 190 10.81 -20.88 -16.95
N PRO A 191 11.74 -20.73 -15.98
CA PRO A 191 11.41 -20.34 -14.59
C PRO A 191 10.83 -18.92 -14.45
N LYS A 192 10.90 -18.10 -15.51
CA LYS A 192 10.32 -16.74 -15.56
C LYS A 192 9.03 -16.64 -16.39
N ALA A 193 8.54 -17.74 -16.95
CA ALA A 193 7.37 -17.69 -17.81
C ALA A 193 6.09 -17.55 -17.00
N THR A 194 5.49 -16.36 -17.02
CA THR A 194 4.14 -16.14 -16.50
C THR A 194 3.14 -16.38 -17.62
N PRO A 195 2.31 -17.45 -17.57
CA PRO A 195 1.30 -17.71 -18.59
C PRO A 195 0.16 -16.67 -18.59
N LEU A 196 0.03 -15.89 -17.51
CA LEU A 196 -1.01 -14.87 -17.31
C LEU A 196 -0.39 -13.50 -16.94
N PRO A 197 0.34 -12.86 -17.86
CA PRO A 197 1.06 -11.63 -17.57
C PRO A 197 0.14 -10.44 -17.28
N ALA A 198 -0.99 -10.29 -17.98
CA ALA A 198 -1.89 -9.16 -17.79
C ALA A 198 -2.65 -9.25 -16.47
N ALA A 199 -3.12 -10.44 -16.10
CA ALA A 199 -3.82 -10.70 -14.84
C ALA A 199 -2.88 -10.55 -13.65
N ALA A 200 -1.65 -11.05 -13.74
CA ALA A 200 -0.64 -10.85 -12.70
C ALA A 200 -0.34 -9.36 -12.48
N LYS A 201 -0.14 -8.59 -13.56
CA LYS A 201 0.06 -7.13 -13.48
C LYS A 201 -1.17 -6.41 -12.92
N ALA A 202 -2.38 -6.85 -13.26
CA ALA A 202 -3.60 -6.27 -12.71
C ALA A 202 -3.73 -6.55 -11.21
N ALA A 203 -3.40 -7.77 -10.75
CA ALA A 203 -3.42 -8.14 -9.34
C ALA A 203 -2.40 -7.33 -8.52
N THR A 204 -1.19 -7.11 -9.03
CA THR A 204 -0.21 -6.25 -8.34
C THR A 204 -0.66 -4.79 -8.28
N ALA A 205 -1.25 -4.26 -9.36
CA ALA A 205 -1.82 -2.91 -9.36
C ALA A 205 -3.01 -2.77 -8.40
N PHE A 206 -3.84 -3.81 -8.27
CA PHE A 206 -4.93 -3.86 -7.28
C PHE A 206 -4.37 -3.85 -5.86
N HIS A 207 -3.38 -4.68 -5.56
CA HIS A 207 -2.69 -4.69 -4.27
C HIS A 207 -2.12 -3.31 -3.92
N GLN A 208 -1.40 -2.68 -4.86
CA GLN A 208 -0.83 -1.34 -4.66
C GLN A 208 -1.92 -0.28 -4.40
N ALA A 209 -3.07 -0.38 -5.08
CA ALA A 209 -4.19 0.54 -4.87
C ALA A 209 -4.79 0.39 -3.46
N VAL A 210 -4.98 -0.84 -2.99
CA VAL A 210 -5.46 -1.13 -1.63
C VAL A 210 -4.43 -0.69 -0.59
N HIS A 211 -3.15 -1.01 -0.78
CA HIS A 211 -2.07 -0.57 0.10
C HIS A 211 -2.02 0.96 0.21
N SER A 212 -2.07 1.68 -0.91
CA SER A 212 -2.10 3.14 -0.89
C SER A 212 -3.35 3.70 -0.20
N LEU A 213 -4.51 3.05 -0.32
CA LEU A 213 -5.73 3.44 0.39
C LEU A 213 -5.56 3.31 1.91
N VAL A 214 -5.13 2.14 2.39
CA VAL A 214 -4.95 1.90 3.83
C VAL A 214 -3.91 2.86 4.41
N TYR A 215 -2.79 3.07 3.71
CA TYR A 215 -1.79 4.05 4.12
C TYR A 215 -2.36 5.46 4.23
N ASP A 216 -3.13 5.90 3.24
CA ASP A 216 -3.72 7.23 3.28
C ASP A 216 -4.72 7.40 4.42
N MET A 217 -5.53 6.38 4.71
CA MET A 217 -6.48 6.39 5.83
C MET A 217 -5.74 6.43 7.18
N LEU A 218 -4.68 5.61 7.35
CA LEU A 218 -3.86 5.62 8.56
C LEU A 218 -3.11 6.94 8.75
N MET A 219 -2.64 7.55 7.66
CA MET A 219 -1.94 8.84 7.72
C MET A 219 -2.89 10.04 7.84
N GLN A 220 -4.18 9.87 7.59
CA GLN A 220 -5.12 11.00 7.51
C GLN A 220 -5.14 11.82 8.81
N LYS A 221 -5.27 11.17 9.97
CA LYS A 221 -5.24 11.88 11.27
C LYS A 221 -3.94 12.63 11.49
N VAL A 222 -2.81 12.03 11.13
CA VAL A 222 -1.50 12.66 11.23
C VAL A 222 -1.41 13.89 10.31
N ARG A 223 -1.97 13.80 9.10
CA ARG A 223 -2.05 14.93 8.16
C ARG A 223 -2.95 16.05 8.68
N ASP A 224 -4.09 15.73 9.30
CA ASP A 224 -5.02 16.73 9.82
C ASP A 224 -4.40 17.54 10.97
N GLU A 225 -3.68 16.86 11.88
CA GLU A 225 -3.03 17.48 13.04
C GLU A 225 -1.72 18.20 12.68
N LEU A 226 -0.82 17.56 11.92
CA LEU A 226 0.49 18.15 11.57
C LEU A 226 0.40 19.13 10.40
N GLY A 227 -0.57 18.99 9.50
CA GLY A 227 -0.71 19.83 8.31
C GLY A 227 -0.99 21.31 8.61
N GLN A 228 -1.45 21.63 9.82
CA GLN A 228 -1.75 23.00 10.25
C GLN A 228 -0.60 23.63 11.06
N VAL A 229 0.48 22.88 11.34
CA VAL A 229 1.57 23.33 12.20
C VAL A 229 2.32 24.51 11.59
N SER A 230 2.61 24.49 10.30
CA SER A 230 3.35 25.55 9.60
C SER A 230 2.66 26.93 9.63
N GLY A 231 1.32 26.96 9.75
CA GLY A 231 0.51 28.18 9.80
C GLY A 231 0.08 28.62 11.20
N SER A 232 0.41 27.86 12.24
CA SER A 232 -0.08 28.14 13.59
C SER A 232 0.52 29.43 14.17
N ARG A 233 -0.36 30.33 14.62
CA ARG A 233 0.03 31.57 15.30
C ARG A 233 0.76 31.31 16.61
N ALA A 234 0.70 30.10 17.16
CA ALA A 234 1.42 29.74 18.38
C ALA A 234 2.95 29.88 18.22
N TRP A 235 3.48 29.69 17.01
CA TRP A 235 4.90 29.78 16.73
C TRP A 235 5.40 31.22 16.55
N THR A 236 4.55 32.06 15.95
CA THR A 236 4.86 33.46 15.61
C THR A 236 4.41 34.46 16.67
N SER A 237 3.63 34.03 17.67
CA SER A 237 3.11 34.91 18.71
C SER A 237 4.24 35.45 19.56
N ILE A 238 4.39 36.77 19.56
CA ILE A 238 5.21 37.49 20.53
C ILE A 238 4.33 37.68 21.76
N ALA A 239 4.75 37.20 22.93
CA ALA A 239 4.04 37.45 24.19
C ALA A 239 3.69 38.94 24.30
N ALA A 240 2.42 39.25 24.58
CA ALA A 240 1.98 40.64 24.74
C ALA A 240 2.78 41.32 25.86
N ASP A 241 3.29 42.53 25.58
CA ASP A 241 3.98 43.39 26.55
C ASP A 241 3.13 43.51 27.82
N GLY A 242 3.55 42.81 28.88
CA GLY A 242 2.86 42.77 30.17
C GLY A 242 2.66 41.38 30.76
N ALA A 243 2.75 40.30 29.97
CA ALA A 243 2.90 38.96 30.53
C ALA A 243 4.36 38.76 30.92
N ALA A 244 4.63 38.60 32.22
CA ALA A 244 5.98 38.30 32.71
C ALA A 244 6.63 37.20 31.86
N ASN A 245 7.88 37.41 31.44
CA ASN A 245 8.75 36.38 30.88
C ASN A 245 8.90 35.27 31.93
N LEU A 246 7.92 34.37 32.00
CA LEU A 246 8.00 33.17 32.79
C LEU A 246 9.05 32.29 32.10
N PRO A 247 10.08 31.82 32.83
CA PRO A 247 11.07 30.92 32.24
C PRO A 247 10.37 29.70 31.65
N ALA A 248 10.81 29.28 30.46
CA ALA A 248 10.23 28.22 29.63
C ALA A 248 10.27 26.79 30.24
N PHE A 249 10.46 26.67 31.55
CA PHE A 249 10.73 25.42 32.26
C PHE A 249 9.51 24.47 32.40
N ASN A 250 8.33 24.85 31.89
CA ASN A 250 7.09 24.06 31.97
C ASN A 250 6.29 24.08 30.65
N ALA A 251 6.94 24.21 29.49
CA ALA A 251 6.22 24.07 28.22
C ALA A 251 5.73 22.61 28.11
N TYR A 252 4.42 22.41 28.20
CA TYR A 252 3.80 21.11 27.98
C TYR A 252 3.56 20.95 26.47
N PRO A 253 3.68 19.73 25.91
CA PRO A 253 3.42 19.52 24.49
C PRO A 253 2.02 20.00 24.11
N GLN A 254 1.90 20.67 22.97
CA GLN A 254 0.62 21.19 22.49
C GLN A 254 -0.35 20.05 22.13
N PRO A 255 -1.66 20.31 22.12
CA PRO A 255 -2.68 19.30 21.84
C PRO A 255 -2.48 18.53 20.53
N HIS A 256 -1.96 19.18 19.48
CA HIS A 256 -1.69 18.54 18.19
C HIS A 256 -0.57 17.49 18.31
N ALA A 257 0.52 17.81 19.02
CA ALA A 257 1.65 16.90 19.24
C ALA A 257 1.23 15.70 20.11
N THR A 258 0.46 15.94 21.17
CA THR A 258 -0.08 14.87 22.02
C THR A 258 -1.10 14.01 21.27
N ALA A 259 -1.98 14.60 20.46
CA ALA A 259 -2.99 13.85 19.69
C ALA A 259 -2.36 12.91 18.65
N VAL A 260 -1.27 13.34 18.00
CA VAL A 260 -0.49 12.49 17.10
C VAL A 260 0.25 11.41 17.88
N GLY A 261 0.89 11.75 19.00
CA GLY A 261 1.61 10.76 19.81
C GLY A 261 0.70 9.68 20.39
N GLU A 262 -0.45 10.06 20.94
CA GLU A 262 -1.48 9.13 21.43
C GLU A 262 -2.02 8.24 20.30
N TYR A 263 -2.22 8.80 19.11
CA TYR A 263 -2.62 8.01 17.94
C TYR A 263 -1.56 6.99 17.55
N LEU A 264 -0.29 7.40 17.45
CA LEU A 264 0.81 6.51 17.09
C LEU A 264 1.00 5.39 18.14
N MET A 265 0.76 5.67 19.42
CA MET A 265 0.79 4.65 20.48
C MET A 265 -0.41 3.71 20.46
N ALA A 266 -1.56 4.15 19.93
CA ALA A 266 -2.75 3.32 19.78
C ALA A 266 -2.72 2.46 18.50
N LEU A 267 -1.93 2.84 17.49
CA LEU A 267 -1.81 2.13 16.21
C LEU A 267 -1.48 0.63 16.36
N PRO A 268 -0.53 0.20 17.20
CA PRO A 268 -0.23 -1.22 17.37
C PRO A 268 -1.47 -2.05 17.69
N GLN A 269 -2.32 -1.59 18.63
CA GLN A 269 -3.56 -2.29 19.01
C GLN A 269 -4.57 -2.33 17.87
N MET A 270 -4.61 -1.31 17.02
CA MET A 270 -5.50 -1.28 15.84
C MET A 270 -4.99 -2.20 14.74
N LEU A 271 -3.68 -2.35 14.59
CA LEU A 271 -3.04 -3.20 13.60
C LEU A 271 -2.99 -4.69 14.01
N GLU A 272 -3.23 -5.03 15.28
CA GLU A 272 -3.39 -6.42 15.73
C GLU A 272 -4.50 -7.15 14.94
N GLY A 273 -5.51 -6.43 14.43
CA GLY A 273 -6.56 -6.98 13.56
C GLY A 273 -6.08 -7.47 12.18
N LEU A 274 -4.90 -7.04 11.70
CA LEU A 274 -4.27 -7.58 10.47
C LEU A 274 -3.67 -8.97 10.69
N GLY A 275 -3.27 -9.30 11.92
CA GLY A 275 -2.56 -10.53 12.26
C GLY A 275 -3.47 -11.69 12.65
N GLY A 276 -4.70 -11.72 12.10
CA GLY A 276 -5.79 -12.58 12.55
C GLY A 276 -5.39 -14.02 12.92
N ASP A 277 -5.93 -14.49 14.04
CA ASP A 277 -5.86 -15.82 14.68
C ASP A 277 -6.30 -17.00 13.78
N ASP A 278 -6.63 -16.77 12.51
CA ASP A 278 -7.01 -17.80 11.56
C ASP A 278 -5.76 -18.29 10.81
N ALA A 279 -5.28 -19.47 11.24
CA ALA A 279 -4.14 -20.22 10.72
C ALA A 279 -4.23 -20.66 9.24
N ALA A 280 -4.76 -19.82 8.36
CA ALA A 280 -4.95 -20.10 6.94
C ALA A 280 -4.94 -18.86 6.03
N ALA A 281 -4.30 -17.74 6.43
CA ALA A 281 -4.14 -16.61 5.50
C ALA A 281 -3.06 -16.95 4.44
N PRO A 282 -3.37 -16.89 3.13
CA PRO A 282 -2.38 -17.06 2.06
C PRO A 282 -1.55 -15.78 1.87
N SER A 283 -0.92 -15.29 2.95
CA SER A 283 0.00 -14.13 2.97
C SER A 283 1.41 -14.48 2.44
N ALA A 284 1.73 -15.77 2.33
CA ALA A 284 2.98 -16.26 1.76
C ALA A 284 3.18 -15.91 0.27
N ALA A 285 2.13 -15.51 -0.46
CA ALA A 285 2.23 -15.14 -1.87
C ALA A 285 2.89 -13.76 -2.10
N PHE A 286 2.94 -12.90 -1.07
CA PHE A 286 3.58 -11.58 -1.14
C PHE A 286 4.63 -11.33 -0.03
N GLY A 287 4.99 -12.37 0.74
CA GLY A 287 6.19 -12.38 1.58
C GLY A 287 6.06 -11.87 3.01
N GLY A 288 4.86 -11.56 3.51
CA GLY A 288 4.66 -11.16 4.91
C GLY A 288 4.28 -12.33 5.80
N SER A 289 4.97 -12.54 6.93
CA SER A 289 4.46 -13.41 8.00
C SER A 289 3.33 -12.70 8.75
N GLU A 290 2.41 -13.49 9.34
CA GLU A 290 1.20 -13.01 10.03
C GLU A 290 1.46 -12.01 11.18
N GLY A 291 2.70 -11.91 11.68
CA GLY A 291 3.11 -10.89 12.67
C GLY A 291 4.01 -9.77 12.12
N ALA A 292 4.58 -9.92 10.92
CA ALA A 292 5.49 -8.93 10.33
C ALA A 292 4.75 -7.75 9.70
N GLN A 293 3.55 -7.97 9.17
CA GLN A 293 2.79 -6.92 8.47
C GLN A 293 2.36 -5.79 9.41
N GLY A 294 1.88 -6.10 10.62
CA GLY A 294 1.48 -5.06 11.58
C GLY A 294 2.66 -4.17 12.00
N SER A 295 3.84 -4.76 12.21
CA SER A 295 5.06 -4.01 12.50
C SER A 295 5.50 -3.14 11.32
N GLU A 296 5.45 -3.67 10.09
CA GLU A 296 5.80 -2.93 8.88
C GLU A 296 4.87 -1.73 8.66
N TRP A 297 3.57 -1.89 8.90
CA TRP A 297 2.60 -0.79 8.86
C TRP A 297 2.85 0.26 9.93
N LEU A 298 3.17 -0.15 11.15
CA LEU A 298 3.52 0.76 12.24
C LEU A 298 4.75 1.58 11.88
N ASP A 299 5.80 0.94 11.39
CA ASP A 299 7.04 1.58 10.96
C ASP A 299 6.76 2.59 9.84
N MET A 300 6.02 2.18 8.80
CA MET A 300 5.65 3.06 7.67
C MET A 300 4.85 4.30 8.11
N VAL A 301 3.91 4.15 9.05
CA VAL A 301 3.08 5.28 9.51
C VAL A 301 3.88 6.21 10.42
N ALA A 302 4.69 5.66 11.33
CA ALA A 302 5.53 6.46 12.23
C ALA A 302 6.66 7.18 11.47
N GLU A 303 7.30 6.54 10.50
CA GLU A 303 8.28 7.16 9.60
C GLU A 303 7.61 8.25 8.75
N GLY A 304 6.47 7.94 8.13
CA GLY A 304 5.68 8.92 7.37
C GLY A 304 5.22 10.12 8.21
N ALA A 305 4.88 9.91 9.48
CA ALA A 305 4.55 10.99 10.41
C ALA A 305 5.75 11.90 10.69
N ALA A 306 6.93 11.30 10.92
CA ALA A 306 8.16 12.05 11.15
C ALA A 306 8.59 12.84 9.91
N GLU A 307 8.52 12.24 8.72
CA GLU A 307 8.78 12.91 7.44
C GLU A 307 7.81 14.06 7.19
N LEU A 308 6.50 13.86 7.45
CA LEU A 308 5.52 14.91 7.31
C LEU A 308 5.81 16.07 8.27
N TYR A 309 6.23 15.78 9.51
CA TYR A 309 6.61 16.82 10.46
C TYR A 309 7.79 17.62 9.93
N VAL A 310 8.85 16.97 9.42
CA VAL A 310 9.99 17.64 8.77
C VAL A 310 9.53 18.56 7.64
N VAL A 311 8.64 18.08 6.77
CA VAL A 311 8.09 18.88 5.66
C VAL A 311 7.36 20.12 6.21
N GLN A 312 6.55 19.99 7.25
CA GLN A 312 5.84 21.12 7.85
C GLN A 312 6.78 22.12 8.53
N LEU A 313 7.82 21.64 9.21
CA LEU A 313 8.82 22.50 9.83
C LEU A 313 9.62 23.28 8.78
N SER A 314 9.94 22.66 7.64
CA SER A 314 10.64 23.33 6.53
C SER A 314 9.83 24.46 5.87
N GLN A 315 8.51 24.51 6.11
CA GLN A 315 7.62 25.54 5.59
C GLN A 315 7.43 26.70 6.58
N LEU A 316 7.99 26.62 7.80
CA LEU A 316 7.91 27.70 8.78
C LEU A 316 8.65 28.94 8.26
N GLN A 317 7.97 30.09 8.32
CA GLN A 317 8.55 31.36 7.86
C GLN A 317 9.18 32.18 8.99
N SER A 318 8.65 32.06 10.20
CA SER A 318 9.19 32.75 11.38
C SER A 318 8.93 31.98 12.66
N LEU A 319 9.85 32.07 13.61
CA LEU A 319 9.76 31.41 14.91
C LEU A 319 10.19 32.38 16.01
N SER A 320 9.27 32.71 16.90
CA SER A 320 9.55 33.56 18.07
C SER A 320 10.36 32.79 19.12
N ALA A 321 10.97 33.49 20.09
CA ALA A 321 11.69 32.83 21.18
C ALA A 321 10.78 31.90 22.01
N GLN A 322 9.55 32.33 22.28
CA GLN A 322 8.54 31.51 22.96
C GLN A 322 8.08 30.33 22.09
N GLY A 323 7.84 30.57 20.80
CA GLY A 323 7.50 29.53 19.84
C GLY A 323 8.61 28.48 19.71
N SER A 324 9.88 28.89 19.74
CA SER A 324 11.03 27.98 19.72
C SER A 324 11.07 27.07 20.94
N ALA A 325 10.79 27.61 22.13
CA ALA A 325 10.73 26.81 23.35
C ALA A 325 9.53 25.85 23.35
N GLN A 326 8.37 26.29 22.87
CA GLN A 326 7.22 25.41 22.69
C GLN A 326 7.50 24.30 21.66
N LEU A 327 8.18 24.64 20.57
CA LEU A 327 8.49 23.69 19.51
C LEU A 327 9.48 22.64 20.00
N ALA A 328 10.45 23.04 20.83
CA ALA A 328 11.36 22.11 21.48
C ALA A 328 10.61 21.08 22.34
N ALA A 329 9.61 21.51 23.14
CA ALA A 329 8.80 20.60 23.94
C ALA A 329 7.94 19.64 23.09
N ASP A 330 7.34 20.15 22.02
CA ASP A 330 6.51 19.35 21.11
C ASP A 330 7.36 18.32 20.35
N LEU A 331 8.55 18.70 19.87
CA LEU A 331 9.50 17.82 19.20
C LEU A 331 10.10 16.79 20.15
N GLU A 332 10.43 17.18 21.38
CA GLU A 332 10.91 16.26 22.40
C GLU A 332 9.87 15.16 22.69
N TYR A 333 8.61 15.54 22.89
CA TYR A 333 7.53 14.59 23.08
C TYR A 333 7.36 13.66 21.87
N PHE A 334 7.26 14.23 20.66
CA PHE A 334 7.06 13.45 19.44
C PHE A 334 8.22 12.48 19.18
N CYS A 335 9.48 12.93 19.27
CA CYS A 335 10.65 12.08 19.10
C CYS A 335 10.72 10.95 20.14
N ASN A 336 10.32 11.21 21.38
CA ASN A 336 10.23 10.18 22.41
C ASN A 336 9.19 9.11 22.07
N VAL A 337 8.03 9.51 21.52
CA VAL A 337 7.01 8.56 21.05
C VAL A 337 7.52 7.73 19.88
N VAL A 338 8.10 8.36 18.85
CA VAL A 338 8.65 7.64 17.68
C VAL A 338 9.75 6.67 18.10
N SER A 339 10.63 7.08 19.01
CA SER A 339 11.68 6.21 19.56
C SER A 339 11.11 5.03 20.36
N ALA A 340 10.04 5.26 21.13
CA ALA A 340 9.37 4.21 21.89
C ALA A 340 8.72 3.15 21.00
N LEU A 341 8.32 3.53 19.78
CA LEU A 341 7.82 2.60 18.75
C LEU A 341 8.95 1.86 18.01
N GLY A 342 10.22 2.18 18.29
CA GLY A 342 11.38 1.52 17.67
C GLY A 342 11.78 2.10 16.31
N VAL A 343 11.18 3.22 15.90
CA VAL A 343 11.41 3.85 14.59
C VAL A 343 12.56 4.85 14.66
N SER A 344 13.40 4.85 13.63
CA SER A 344 14.54 5.77 13.53
C SER A 344 14.07 7.20 13.27
N ILE A 345 14.60 8.16 14.02
CA ILE A 345 14.28 9.58 13.85
C ILE A 345 15.04 10.13 12.63
N PRO A 346 14.36 10.79 11.67
CA PRO A 346 15.03 11.44 10.55
C PRO A 346 16.07 12.48 11.01
N PRO A 347 17.26 12.57 10.39
CA PRO A 347 18.33 13.49 10.80
C PRO A 347 17.90 14.96 10.85
N ALA A 348 17.06 15.39 9.89
CA ALA A 348 16.50 16.73 9.88
C ALA A 348 15.61 16.99 11.10
N LEU A 349 14.79 16.02 11.52
CA LEU A 349 13.93 16.16 12.70
C LEU A 349 14.74 16.21 14.00
N ALA A 350 15.77 15.36 14.11
CA ALA A 350 16.71 15.40 15.23
C ALA A 350 17.45 16.75 15.31
N THR A 351 17.82 17.32 14.16
CA THR A 351 18.42 18.65 14.07
C THR A 351 17.47 19.73 14.59
N TRP A 352 16.19 19.69 14.19
CA TRP A 352 15.16 20.56 14.71
C TRP A 352 15.02 20.41 16.24
N GLN A 353 14.89 19.18 16.75
CA GLN A 353 14.72 18.90 18.18
C GLN A 353 15.83 19.53 19.05
N ILE A 354 17.08 19.44 18.59
CA ILE A 354 18.23 19.96 19.35
C ILE A 354 18.34 21.49 19.19
N ALA A 355 18.24 21.99 17.96
CA ALA A 355 18.55 23.40 17.67
C ALA A 355 17.44 24.38 18.07
N THR A 356 16.18 23.94 18.18
CA THR A 356 15.09 24.80 18.71
C THR A 356 15.20 25.04 20.20
N GLY A 357 15.87 24.15 20.93
CA GLY A 357 16.13 24.28 22.37
C GLY A 357 17.24 25.27 22.73
N TRP A 358 18.13 25.62 21.79
CA TRP A 358 19.24 26.54 22.05
C TRP A 358 18.78 27.98 22.24
N SER A 359 19.39 28.70 23.18
CA SER A 359 19.16 30.14 23.31
C SER A 359 19.75 30.91 22.12
N GLN A 360 19.24 32.11 21.85
CA GLN A 360 19.72 32.96 20.74
C GLN A 360 21.22 33.30 20.85
N ALA A 361 21.75 33.39 22.07
CA ALA A 361 23.15 33.70 22.31
C ALA A 361 24.07 32.49 22.10
N GLU A 362 23.60 31.28 22.41
CA GLU A 362 24.38 30.04 22.31
C GLU A 362 24.33 29.43 20.91
N PHE A 363 23.30 29.75 20.13
CA PHE A 363 23.05 29.18 18.80
C PHE A 363 24.27 29.19 17.87
N PRO A 364 25.05 30.29 17.71
CA PRO A 364 26.17 30.29 16.77
C PRO A 364 27.30 29.33 17.16
N ALA A 365 27.64 29.24 18.44
CA ALA A 365 28.69 28.36 18.94
C ALA A 365 28.24 26.89 18.93
N ALA A 366 26.98 26.63 19.32
CA ALA A 366 26.40 25.30 19.29
C ALA A 366 26.23 24.77 17.85
N ALA A 367 25.85 25.62 16.90
CA ALA A 367 25.74 25.25 15.49
C ALA A 367 27.10 24.89 14.87
N GLU A 368 28.18 25.57 15.26
CA GLU A 368 29.53 25.25 14.80
C GLU A 368 29.99 23.87 15.32
N SER A 369 29.73 23.57 16.60
CA SER A 369 29.98 22.24 17.17
C SER A 369 29.15 21.15 16.49
N ALA A 370 27.84 21.37 16.34
CA ALA A 370 26.93 20.41 15.72
C ALA A 370 27.31 20.08 14.26
N ARG A 371 27.77 21.07 13.49
CA ARG A 371 28.28 20.84 12.13
C ARG A 371 29.51 19.92 12.12
N SER A 372 30.38 20.02 13.12
CA SER A 372 31.54 19.15 13.24
C SER A 372 31.17 17.70 13.61
N GLU A 373 30.00 17.51 14.22
CA GLU A 373 29.44 16.21 14.60
C GLU A 373 28.59 15.57 13.48
N GLY A 374 28.44 16.23 12.32
CA GLY A 374 27.71 15.70 11.17
C GLY A 374 26.21 15.97 11.18
N VAL A 375 25.74 16.93 11.98
CA VAL A 375 24.35 17.39 11.99
C VAL A 375 23.98 18.05 10.65
N ASP A 376 22.72 17.96 10.24
CA ASP A 376 22.25 18.49 8.96
C ASP A 376 22.38 20.02 8.88
N SER A 377 23.39 20.47 8.14
CA SER A 377 23.71 21.89 7.96
C SER A 377 22.60 22.68 7.27
N ALA A 378 21.86 22.07 6.33
CA ALA A 378 20.82 22.78 5.60
C ALA A 378 19.63 23.10 6.50
N THR A 379 19.24 22.13 7.33
CA THR A 379 18.21 22.33 8.36
C THR A 379 18.65 23.35 9.41
N LEU A 380 19.89 23.30 9.89
CA LEU A 380 20.43 24.29 10.84
C LEU A 380 20.37 25.73 10.30
N ASP A 381 20.75 25.93 9.04
CA ASP A 381 20.72 27.25 8.40
C ASP A 381 19.30 27.77 8.25
N HIS A 382 18.36 26.90 7.92
CA HIS A 382 16.94 27.25 7.86
C HIS A 382 16.40 27.63 9.25
N ILE A 383 16.72 26.88 10.31
CA ILE A 383 16.32 27.23 11.70
C ILE A 383 16.87 28.60 12.09
N ALA A 384 18.13 28.90 11.74
CA ALA A 384 18.74 30.21 12.00
C ALA A 384 17.98 31.35 11.29
N ALA A 385 17.62 31.13 10.02
CA ALA A 385 16.86 32.09 9.22
C ALA A 385 15.46 32.35 9.81
N VAL A 386 14.72 31.29 10.14
CA VAL A 386 13.36 31.37 10.69
C VAL A 386 13.35 32.04 12.09
N ARG A 387 14.42 31.87 12.88
CA ARG A 387 14.59 32.54 14.18
C ARG A 387 15.20 33.96 14.09
N SER A 388 15.47 34.47 12.89
CA SER A 388 16.15 35.75 12.67
C SER A 388 17.50 35.88 13.39
N ILE A 389 18.24 34.77 13.51
CA ILE A 389 19.59 34.74 14.06
C ILE A 389 20.55 35.01 12.91
N LYS A 390 21.42 36.01 13.06
CA LYS A 390 22.44 36.31 12.04
C LYS A 390 23.35 35.09 11.91
N SER A 391 23.30 34.38 10.77
CA SER A 391 24.29 33.35 10.49
C SER A 391 25.67 34.00 10.42
N SER A 392 26.67 33.36 11.02
CA SER A 392 28.07 33.80 10.96
C SER A 392 28.64 33.75 9.53
N SER A 393 27.92 33.16 8.58
CA SER A 393 28.17 33.25 7.15
C SER A 393 27.53 34.53 6.58
N GLY A 394 28.34 35.59 6.44
CA GLY A 394 27.96 36.81 5.74
C GLY A 394 27.68 36.56 4.25
N THR A 395 26.52 36.00 3.93
CA THR A 395 25.92 36.08 2.60
C THR A 395 24.47 36.47 2.81
N SER A 396 24.20 37.76 2.68
CA SER A 396 22.83 38.24 2.45
C SER A 396 22.30 37.54 1.19
N ILE A 397 21.14 36.89 1.33
CA ILE A 397 20.25 36.66 0.19
C ILE A 397 19.31 37.86 0.12
#